data_AF-B4CX84-F1
#
_entry.id   AF-B4CX84-F1
#
_cell.length_a   1.000
_cell.length_b   1.000
_cell.length_c   1.000
_cell.angle_alpha   90.00
_cell.angle_beta   90.00
_cell.angle_gamma   90.00
#
_symmetry.space_group_name_H-M   'P 1'
#
loop_
_entity.id
_entity.type
_entity.pdbx_description
1 polymer ?
#
loop_
_entity_poly.entity_id
_entity_poly.type
_entity_poly.pdbx_seq_one_letter_code
_entity_poly.pdbx_strand_id
1 'polypeptide(L)'
;MAVIAERALMPDCVVLLVCDQPGLDADLINRLLETHRVTGCGIVASHYAGILGVPALFAANYYPALTALEGDHGARQLFQRFADDCDAVSFPDGIRDIDTPADLRLISQSLTP
;
A
#
# COMPACT_ATOMS: atom_id res chain seq x y z
N MET A 1 18.77 17.50 -33.71
CA MET A 1 19.52 16.47 -32.98
C MET A 1 18.74 16.14 -31.72
N ALA A 2 17.84 15.16 -31.80
CA ALA A 2 17.10 14.70 -30.64
C ALA A 2 17.96 13.64 -29.94
N VAL A 3 18.57 14.02 -28.82
CA VAL A 3 19.06 13.04 -27.86
C VAL A 3 17.81 12.49 -27.18
N ILE A 4 17.38 11.30 -27.60
CA ILE A 4 16.45 10.50 -26.78
C ILE A 4 17.30 10.11 -25.58
N ALA A 5 17.26 10.94 -24.54
CA ALA A 5 17.80 10.60 -23.26
C ALA A 5 17.14 9.29 -22.85
N GLU A 6 17.96 8.29 -22.56
CA GLU A 6 17.58 7.04 -21.94
C GLU A 6 16.96 7.39 -20.57
N ARG A 7 15.67 7.75 -20.58
CA ARG A 7 14.90 7.97 -19.35
C ARG A 7 14.71 6.59 -18.76
N ALA A 8 15.43 6.31 -17.67
CA ALA A 8 14.95 5.35 -16.70
C ALA A 8 13.48 5.71 -16.45
N LEU A 9 12.58 4.83 -16.86
CA LEU A 9 11.14 5.07 -16.75
C LEU A 9 10.81 4.96 -15.26
N MET A 10 10.86 6.07 -14.55
CA MET A 10 10.39 6.12 -13.17
C MET A 10 8.87 5.95 -13.21
N PRO A 11 8.32 4.96 -12.50
CA PRO A 11 6.87 4.80 -12.45
C PRO A 11 6.25 6.02 -11.78
N ASP A 12 5.06 6.43 -12.23
CA ASP A 12 4.32 7.56 -11.66
C ASP A 12 3.87 7.29 -10.23
N CYS A 13 3.62 6.02 -9.90
CA CYS A 13 3.22 5.54 -8.59
C CYS A 13 3.80 4.15 -8.31
N VAL A 14 3.95 3.82 -7.03
CA VAL A 14 4.20 2.45 -6.55
C VAL A 14 3.13 2.05 -5.53
N VAL A 15 2.86 0.76 -5.43
CA VAL A 15 2.04 0.18 -4.36
C VAL A 15 2.96 -0.63 -3.45
N LEU A 16 3.05 -0.25 -2.18
CA LEU A 16 3.70 -1.03 -1.15
C LEU A 16 2.70 -2.03 -0.56
N LEU A 17 3.12 -3.28 -0.46
CA LEU A 17 2.33 -4.41 0.03
C LEU A 17 3.22 -5.32 0.89
N VAL A 18 2.60 -6.05 1.81
CA VAL A 18 3.25 -7.07 2.64
C VAL A 18 2.81 -8.47 2.20
N CYS A 19 3.66 -9.47 2.42
CA CYS A 19 3.44 -10.82 1.89
C CYS A 19 2.64 -11.74 2.83
N ASP A 20 2.40 -11.31 4.06
CA ASP A 20 1.76 -12.05 5.14
C ASP A 20 0.29 -11.69 5.33
N GLN A 21 -0.28 -10.82 4.49
CA GLN A 21 -1.69 -10.39 4.52
C GLN A 21 -2.59 -11.25 3.61
N PRO A 22 -3.25 -12.31 4.13
CA PRO A 22 -4.29 -13.04 3.42
C PRO A 22 -5.49 -12.16 3.04
N GLY A 23 -6.05 -12.39 1.86
CA GLY A 23 -7.21 -11.65 1.35
C GLY A 23 -6.85 -10.42 0.51
N LEU A 24 -5.56 -10.10 0.38
CA LEU A 24 -5.10 -9.17 -0.65
C LEU A 24 -5.40 -9.77 -2.03
N ASP A 25 -6.12 -9.02 -2.85
CA ASP A 25 -6.42 -9.37 -4.24
C ASP A 25 -6.13 -8.22 -5.21
N ALA A 26 -6.32 -8.48 -6.50
CA ALA A 26 -6.12 -7.47 -7.54
C ALA A 26 -7.17 -6.34 -7.47
N ASP A 27 -8.36 -6.62 -6.93
CA ASP A 27 -9.42 -5.61 -6.81
C ASP A 27 -9.02 -4.51 -5.81
N LEU A 28 -8.42 -4.89 -4.67
CA LEU A 28 -7.88 -3.93 -3.72
C LEU A 28 -6.85 -2.99 -4.37
N ILE A 29 -5.92 -3.53 -5.16
CA ILE A 29 -4.91 -2.73 -5.86
C ILE A 29 -5.57 -1.79 -6.87
N ASN A 30 -6.55 -2.27 -7.62
CA ASN A 30 -7.31 -1.45 -8.57
C ASN A 30 -8.08 -0.33 -7.87
N ARG A 31 -8.65 -0.60 -6.69
CA ARG A 31 -9.33 0.42 -5.88
C ARG A 31 -8.37 1.50 -5.39
N LEU A 32 -7.15 1.14 -4.97
CA LEU A 32 -6.11 2.13 -4.61
C LEU A 32 -5.77 3.03 -5.80
N LEU A 33 -5.57 2.45 -6.98
CA LEU A 33 -5.28 3.17 -8.22
C LEU A 33 -6.45 4.08 -8.63
N GLU A 34 -7.68 3.59 -8.56
CA GLU A 34 -8.86 4.37 -8.93
C GLU A 34 -9.10 5.53 -7.97
N THR A 35 -8.98 5.30 -6.66
CA THR A 35 -9.07 6.37 -5.66
C THR A 35 -8.01 7.45 -5.94
N HIS A 36 -6.75 7.09 -6.21
CA HIS A 36 -5.72 8.05 -6.59
C HIS A 36 -6.11 8.89 -7.81
N ARG A 37 -6.65 8.25 -8.86
CA ARG A 37 -7.06 8.94 -10.09
C ARG A 37 -8.25 9.88 -9.88
N VAL A 38 -9.20 9.50 -9.02
CA VAL A 38 -10.41 10.29 -8.76
C VAL A 38 -10.13 11.47 -7.83
N THR A 39 -9.33 11.26 -6.79
CA THR A 39 -9.13 12.25 -5.72
C THR A 39 -7.93 13.16 -6.01
N GLY A 40 -6.95 12.64 -6.76
CA GLY A 40 -5.67 13.29 -6.97
C GLY A 40 -4.72 13.19 -5.77
N CYS A 41 -5.12 12.53 -4.68
CA CYS A 41 -4.27 12.36 -3.50
C CYS A 41 -3.03 11.55 -3.86
N GLY A 42 -1.84 12.04 -3.52
CA GLY A 42 -0.61 11.34 -3.84
C GLY A 42 -0.30 10.13 -2.94
N ILE A 43 -1.05 9.94 -1.85
CA ILE A 43 -1.07 8.72 -1.05
C ILE A 43 -2.49 8.16 -0.98
N VAL A 44 -2.62 6.84 -1.18
CA VAL A 44 -3.87 6.12 -0.89
C VAL A 44 -3.54 4.89 -0.07
N ALA A 45 -4.03 4.82 1.16
CA ALA A 45 -3.74 3.73 2.09
C ALA A 45 -4.93 2.78 2.27
N SER A 46 -4.65 1.55 2.67
CA SER A 46 -5.71 0.65 3.13
C SER A 46 -6.16 1.05 4.53
N HIS A 47 -7.47 1.00 4.78
CA HIS A 47 -8.05 1.25 6.09
C HIS A 47 -8.73 -0.01 6.65
N TYR A 48 -8.30 -0.40 7.85
CA TYR A 48 -8.82 -1.54 8.60
C TYR A 48 -8.57 -1.35 10.08
N ALA A 49 -9.40 -1.96 10.93
CA ALA A 49 -9.26 -1.89 12.38
C ALA A 49 -9.07 -0.46 12.96
N GLY A 50 -9.58 0.57 12.27
CA GLY A 50 -9.45 1.98 12.67
C GLY A 50 -8.06 2.60 12.41
N ILE A 51 -7.20 1.94 11.62
CA ILE A 51 -5.87 2.43 11.25
C ILE A 51 -5.69 2.49 9.74
N LEU A 52 -4.75 3.33 9.31
CA LEU A 52 -4.21 3.32 7.94
C LEU A 52 -2.97 2.42 7.90
N GLY A 53 -2.91 1.58 6.87
CA GLY A 53 -1.87 0.58 6.70
C GLY A 53 -1.61 0.25 5.24
N VAL A 54 -0.65 -0.63 5.03
CA VAL A 54 -0.45 -1.30 3.74
C VAL A 54 -1.55 -2.34 3.50
N PRO A 55 -1.91 -2.65 2.23
CA PRO A 55 -1.34 -2.10 0.99
C PRO A 55 -1.61 -0.60 0.80
N ALA A 56 -0.63 0.14 0.30
CA ALA A 56 -0.73 1.59 0.12
C ALA A 56 -0.03 2.05 -1.16
N LEU A 57 -0.68 2.92 -1.91
CA LEU A 57 -0.17 3.58 -3.10
C LEU A 57 0.55 4.89 -2.72
N PHE A 58 1.68 5.13 -3.36
CA PHE A 58 2.45 6.36 -3.25
C PHE A 58 2.84 6.87 -4.63
N ALA A 59 2.51 8.13 -4.93
CA ALA A 59 2.96 8.81 -6.12
C ALA A 59 4.46 9.15 -6.06
N ALA A 60 5.08 9.41 -7.22
CA ALA A 60 6.53 9.58 -7.36
C ALA A 60 7.13 10.70 -6.50
N ASN A 61 6.35 11.74 -6.17
CA ASN A 61 6.76 12.81 -5.26
C ASN A 61 7.04 12.31 -3.82
N TYR A 62 6.51 11.15 -3.44
CA TYR A 62 6.73 10.53 -2.13
C TYR A 62 7.91 9.56 -2.08
N TYR A 63 8.58 9.26 -3.20
CA TYR A 63 9.73 8.35 -3.21
C TYR A 63 10.86 8.79 -2.27
N PRO A 64 11.26 10.09 -2.21
CA PRO A 64 12.26 10.53 -1.25
C PRO A 64 11.84 10.30 0.21
N ALA A 65 10.55 10.43 0.52
CA ALA A 65 10.03 10.20 1.86
C ALA A 65 10.02 8.70 2.19
N LEU A 66 9.67 7.84 1.24
CA LEU A 66 9.74 6.38 1.37
C LEU A 66 11.17 5.89 1.59
N THR A 67 12.15 6.41 0.84
CA THR A 67 13.56 5.99 0.97
C THR A 67 14.23 6.52 2.24
N ALA A 68 13.64 7.52 2.88
CA ALA A 68 14.10 8.08 4.15
C ALA A 68 13.47 7.39 5.37
N LEU A 69 12.62 6.37 5.18
CA LEU A 69 12.07 5.60 6.28
C LEU A 69 13.17 4.79 6.96
N GLU A 70 13.27 4.93 8.29
CA GLU A 70 14.22 4.20 9.13
C GLU A 70 13.48 3.54 10.30
N GLY A 71 13.95 2.37 10.72
CA GLY A 71 13.39 1.61 11.84
C GLY A 71 12.03 0.95 11.57
N ASP A 72 11.38 0.48 12.64
CA ASP A 72 10.22 -0.42 12.57
C ASP A 72 8.86 0.29 12.37
N HIS A 73 8.87 1.63 12.30
CA HIS A 73 7.61 2.40 12.24
C HIS A 73 6.98 2.46 10.83
N GLY A 74 7.72 2.00 9.80
CA GLY A 74 7.23 1.79 8.44
C GLY A 74 6.49 2.98 7.82
N ALA A 75 5.62 2.69 6.85
CA ALA A 75 4.85 3.68 6.11
C ALA A 75 3.84 4.48 6.97
N ARG A 76 3.55 4.03 8.20
CA ARG A 76 2.53 4.64 9.08
C ARG A 76 2.79 6.11 9.38
N GLN A 77 4.06 6.49 9.55
CA GLN A 77 4.45 7.87 9.79
C GLN A 77 4.15 8.78 8.59
N LEU A 78 4.20 8.25 7.37
CA LEU A 78 3.91 9.01 6.16
C LEU A 78 2.43 9.37 6.07
N PHE A 79 1.53 8.44 6.44
CA PHE A 79 0.08 8.70 6.46
C PHE A 79 -0.29 9.84 7.41
N GLN A 80 0.36 9.90 8.58
CA GLN A 80 0.14 10.98 9.55
C GLN A 80 0.76 12.30 9.09
N ARG A 81 1.99 12.23 8.55
CA ARG A 81 2.72 13.42 8.08
C ARG A 81 2.06 14.09 6.89
N PHE A 82 1.43 13.32 6.01
CA PHE A 82 0.81 13.78 4.77
C PHE A 82 -0.70 13.52 4.78
N ALA A 83 -1.34 13.68 5.94
CA ALA A 83 -2.78 13.41 6.10
C ALA A 83 -3.67 14.23 5.16
N ASP A 84 -3.23 15.44 4.79
CA ASP A 84 -3.95 16.32 3.85
C ASP A 84 -3.86 15.86 2.38
N ASP A 85 -2.94 14.95 2.06
CA ASP A 85 -2.74 14.37 0.72
C ASP A 85 -2.82 12.83 0.75
N CYS A 86 -3.59 12.30 1.73
CA CYS A 86 -3.79 10.88 1.94
C CYS A 86 -5.28 10.55 1.94
N ASP A 87 -5.70 9.66 1.04
CA ASP A 87 -7.03 9.06 1.07
C ASP A 87 -6.96 7.57 1.48
N ALA A 88 -8.12 6.94 1.67
CA ALA A 88 -8.23 5.61 2.22
C ALA A 88 -9.21 4.71 1.46
N VAL A 89 -8.83 3.45 1.32
CA VAL A 89 -9.65 2.40 0.73
C VAL A 89 -9.92 1.34 1.81
N SER A 90 -11.20 0.98 2.01
CA SER A 90 -11.56 -0.06 2.99
C SER A 90 -10.96 -1.42 2.62
N PHE A 91 -10.21 -2.04 3.54
CA PHE A 91 -9.65 -3.38 3.40
C PHE A 91 -9.81 -4.18 4.70
N PRO A 92 -11.04 -4.58 5.09
CA PRO A 92 -11.31 -5.18 6.40
C PRO A 92 -10.43 -6.38 6.75
N ASP A 93 -9.99 -7.12 5.72
CA ASP A 93 -9.16 -8.31 5.83
C ASP A 93 -7.70 -8.03 6.20
N GLY A 94 -7.24 -6.77 6.10
CA GLY A 94 -5.88 -6.35 6.45
C GLY A 94 -5.53 -6.45 7.95
N ILE A 95 -6.50 -6.82 8.80
CA ILE A 95 -6.25 -7.15 10.22
C ILE A 95 -5.62 -8.54 10.39
N ARG A 96 -5.67 -9.40 9.38
CA ARG A 96 -5.16 -10.77 9.45
C ARG A 96 -3.76 -10.80 8.87
N ASP A 97 -2.77 -11.06 9.72
CA ASP A 97 -1.38 -11.28 9.34
C ASP A 97 -0.95 -12.72 9.74
N ILE A 98 0.00 -13.30 8.99
CA ILE A 98 0.55 -14.63 9.28
C ILE A 98 1.87 -14.49 10.05
N ASP A 99 1.78 -14.32 11.37
CA ASP A 99 2.97 -14.18 12.23
C ASP A 99 3.47 -15.53 12.77
N THR A 100 2.55 -16.47 12.99
CA THR A 100 2.84 -17.73 13.66
C THR A 100 2.40 -18.95 12.85
N PRO A 101 2.98 -20.14 13.11
CA PRO A 101 2.48 -21.38 12.55
C PRO A 101 1.02 -21.68 12.90
N ALA A 102 0.46 -21.06 13.96
CA ALA A 102 -0.95 -21.20 14.29
C ALA A 102 -1.84 -20.38 13.35
N ASP A 103 -1.41 -19.18 12.98
CA ASP A 103 -2.13 -18.30 12.05
C ASP A 103 -2.24 -18.95 10.66
N LEU A 104 -1.15 -19.57 10.20
CA LEU A 104 -1.14 -20.34 8.96
C LEU A 104 -2.17 -21.48 8.97
N ARG A 105 -2.34 -22.19 10.11
CA ARG A 105 -3.34 -23.26 10.23
C ARG A 105 -4.76 -22.74 10.13
N LEU A 106 -5.07 -21.62 10.78
CA LEU A 106 -6.39 -20.98 10.72
C LEU A 106 -6.76 -20.60 9.28
N ILE A 107 -5.81 -20.01 8.55
CA ILE A 107 -6.04 -19.60 7.17
C ILE A 107 -6.17 -20.80 6.23
N SER A 108 -5.32 -21.83 6.40
CA SER A 108 -5.39 -23.05 5.58
C SER A 108 -6.73 -23.80 5.67
N GLN A 109 -7.42 -23.69 6.82
CA GLN A 109 -8.74 -24.29 7.01
C GLN A 109 -9.87 -23.49 6.35
N SER A 110 -9.66 -22.18 6.12
CA SER A 110 -10.60 -21.30 5.42
C SER A 110 -10.43 -21.28 3.90
N LEU A 111 -9.31 -21.81 3.39
CA LEU A 111 -8.95 -21.86 1.97
C LEU A 111 -9.45 -23.13 1.25
N THR A 112 -10.38 -23.89 1.83
CA THR A 112 -11.04 -24.99 1.12
C THR A 112 -11.81 -24.47 -0.10
N PRO A 113 -11.58 -25.02 -1.31
CA PRO A 113 -12.26 -24.58 -2.53
C PRO A 113 -13.77 -24.84 -2.50
#